data_AF-A0A354S7Q4-F1
#
_entry.id   AF-A0A354S7Q4-F1
#
_cell.length_a   1.000
_cell.length_b   1.000
_cell.length_c   1.000
_cell.angle_alpha   90.00
_cell.angle_beta   90.00
_cell.angle_gamma   90.00
#
_symmetry.space_group_name_H-M   'P 1'
#
loop_
_entity.id
_entity.type
_entity.pdbx_description
1 polymer ?
#
loop_
_entity_poly.entity_id
_entity_poly.type
_entity_poly.pdbx_seq_one_letter_code
_entity_poly.pdbx_strand_id
1 'polypeptide(L)'
;MKILVCISHVPDTTAKIQFTAGGTALDPNGVQFVINPYDEFGLTKALQLKEKHGGSVTVITYGDATVEPTLRKALAIGADDAVRLDGVPTDSMQVASELAAYISGQGFDL
;
A
#
# COMPACT_ATOMS: atom_id res chain seq x y z
N MET A 1 -16.57 11.60 5.97
CA MET A 1 -16.29 10.16 5.92
C MET A 1 -14.78 9.96 6.02
N LYS A 2 -14.30 9.12 6.93
CA LYS A 2 -12.88 8.80 7.11
C LYS A 2 -12.60 7.48 6.40
N ILE A 3 -11.92 7.52 5.26
CA ILE A 3 -11.67 6.35 4.42
C ILE A 3 -10.23 5.88 4.62
N LEU A 4 -10.03 4.58 4.74
CA LEU A 4 -8.71 3.95 4.72
C LEU A 4 -8.55 3.10 3.45
N VAL A 5 -7.42 3.25 2.77
CA VAL A 5 -7.06 2.43 1.61
C VAL A 5 -5.81 1.64 1.91
N CYS A 6 -5.94 0.32 1.95
CA CYS A 6 -4.79 -0.57 2.02
C CYS A 6 -4.09 -0.60 0.65
N ILE A 7 -2.79 -0.32 0.62
CA ILE A 7 -1.98 -0.33 -0.59
C ILE A 7 -0.75 -1.22 -0.42
N SER A 8 -0.30 -1.83 -1.51
CA SER A 8 0.85 -2.72 -1.56
C SER A 8 1.95 -2.20 -2.49
N HIS A 9 3.19 -2.51 -2.13
CA HIS A 9 4.41 -2.18 -2.87
C HIS A 9 4.85 -3.40 -3.67
N VAL A 10 4.63 -3.39 -4.98
CA VAL A 10 4.84 -4.55 -5.85
C VAL A 10 5.77 -4.22 -7.01
N PRO A 11 6.50 -5.20 -7.58
CA PRO A 11 7.19 -5.01 -8.85
C PRO A 11 6.23 -4.50 -9.93
N ASP A 12 6.73 -3.59 -10.77
CA ASP A 12 5.99 -3.14 -11.95
C ASP A 12 5.60 -4.35 -12.82
N THR A 13 4.38 -4.34 -13.37
CA THR A 13 3.85 -5.46 -14.16
C THR A 13 4.61 -5.69 -15.47
N THR A 14 5.39 -4.70 -15.91
CA THR A 14 6.28 -4.78 -17.07
C THR A 14 7.71 -5.17 -16.70
N ALA A 15 8.04 -5.26 -15.40
CA ALA A 15 9.37 -5.63 -14.94
C ALA A 15 9.72 -7.07 -15.34
N LYS A 16 10.95 -7.27 -15.83
CA LYS A 16 11.50 -8.61 -16.05
C LYS A 16 11.92 -9.20 -14.72
N ILE A 17 11.11 -10.10 -14.19
CA ILE A 17 11.39 -10.80 -12.94
C ILE A 17 12.55 -11.77 -13.12
N GLN A 18 13.59 -11.58 -12.31
CA GLN A 18 14.74 -12.47 -12.21
C GLN A 18 14.84 -12.98 -10.77
N PHE A 19 15.40 -14.17 -10.62
CA PHE A 19 15.56 -14.80 -9.31
C PHE A 19 17.03 -15.06 -9.00
N THR A 20 17.38 -14.90 -7.72
CA THR A 20 18.68 -15.24 -7.13
C THR A 20 18.51 -16.43 -6.18
N ALA A 21 19.57 -16.77 -5.44
CA ALA A 21 19.56 -17.82 -4.41
C ALA A 21 18.96 -19.17 -4.89
N GLY A 22 19.36 -19.60 -6.10
CA GLY A 22 18.87 -20.85 -6.68
C GLY A 22 17.38 -20.86 -7.03
N GLY A 23 16.77 -19.68 -7.25
CA GLY A 23 15.36 -19.55 -7.62
C GLY A 23 14.41 -19.26 -6.46
N THR A 24 14.93 -18.94 -5.27
CA THR A 24 14.13 -18.76 -4.04
C THR A 24 13.94 -17.31 -3.63
N ALA A 25 14.70 -16.37 -4.20
CA ALA A 25 14.62 -14.95 -3.88
C ALA A 25 14.52 -14.11 -5.16
N LEU A 26 13.74 -13.02 -5.12
CA LEU A 26 13.69 -12.03 -6.19
C LEU A 26 15.05 -11.31 -6.30
N ASP A 27 15.52 -11.05 -7.53
CA ASP A 27 16.57 -10.06 -7.75
C ASP A 27 15.95 -8.65 -7.79
N PRO A 28 16.18 -7.79 -6.79
CA PRO A 28 15.62 -6.44 -6.79
C PRO A 28 16.35 -5.51 -7.78
N ASN A 29 17.51 -5.90 -8.31
CA ASN A 29 18.32 -5.02 -9.16
C ASN A 29 17.61 -4.71 -10.48
N GLY A 30 17.36 -3.42 -10.72
CA GLY A 30 16.68 -2.95 -11.92
C GLY A 30 15.16 -3.20 -11.94
N VAL A 31 14.59 -3.71 -10.84
CA VAL A 31 13.13 -3.84 -10.69
C VAL A 31 12.59 -2.53 -10.13
N GLN A 32 11.75 -1.86 -10.92
CA GLN A 32 10.96 -0.75 -10.43
C GLN A 32 9.77 -1.29 -9.63
N PHE A 33 9.49 -0.66 -8.49
CA PHE A 33 8.32 -0.97 -7.68
C PHE A 33 7.28 0.15 -7.77
N VAL A 34 6.01 -0.24 -7.69
CA VAL A 34 4.85 0.64 -7.86
C VAL A 34 3.77 0.35 -6.81
N ILE A 35 2.79 1.23 -6.72
CA ILE A 35 1.51 0.91 -6.08
C ILE A 35 0.89 -0.23 -6.92
N ASN A 36 0.43 -1.30 -6.28
CA ASN A 36 -0.29 -2.35 -6.99
C ASN A 36 -1.47 -1.75 -7.79
N PRO A 37 -1.62 -2.07 -9.09
CA PRO A 37 -2.60 -1.39 -9.95
C PRO A 37 -4.05 -1.46 -9.43
N TYR A 38 -4.43 -2.56 -8.76
CA TYR A 38 -5.77 -2.68 -8.17
C TYR A 38 -5.97 -1.75 -6.98
N ASP A 39 -4.92 -1.52 -6.20
CA ASP A 39 -4.95 -0.62 -5.05
C ASP A 39 -5.04 0.84 -5.52
N GLU A 40 -4.44 1.17 -6.67
CA GLU A 40 -4.54 2.49 -7.29
C GLU A 40 -5.99 2.80 -7.75
N PHE A 41 -6.76 1.79 -8.17
CA PHE A 41 -8.20 1.95 -8.40
C PHE A 41 -8.96 2.21 -7.10
N GLY A 42 -8.61 1.50 -6.02
CA GLY A 42 -9.18 1.72 -4.68
C GLY A 42 -8.92 3.14 -4.18
N LEU A 43 -7.68 3.61 -4.29
CA LEU A 43 -7.28 4.97 -3.94
C LEU A 43 -8.05 6.00 -4.77
N THR A 44 -8.11 5.81 -6.09
CA THR A 44 -8.86 6.72 -6.99
C THR A 44 -10.33 6.79 -6.59
N LYS A 45 -10.94 5.65 -6.24
CA LYS A 45 -12.34 5.62 -5.83
C LYS A 45 -12.57 6.32 -4.48
N ALA A 46 -11.67 6.13 -3.52
CA ALA A 46 -11.71 6.82 -2.24
C ALA A 46 -11.61 8.35 -2.41
N LEU A 47 -10.74 8.82 -3.32
CA LEU A 47 -10.61 10.24 -3.64
C LEU A 47 -11.89 10.81 -4.26
N GLN A 48 -12.52 10.10 -5.20
CA GLN A 48 -13.82 10.51 -5.74
C GLN A 48 -14.92 10.59 -4.68
N LEU A 49 -14.92 9.67 -3.70
CA LEU A 49 -15.87 9.70 -2.59
C LEU A 49 -15.60 10.91 -1.68
N LYS A 50 -14.33 11.19 -1.37
CA LYS A 50 -13.91 12.38 -0.64
C LYS A 50 -14.32 13.67 -1.36
N GLU A 51 -14.12 13.77 -2.67
CA GLU A 51 -14.53 14.94 -3.45
C GLU A 51 -16.06 15.17 -3.40
N LYS A 52 -16.84 14.08 -3.49
CA LYS A 52 -18.30 14.16 -3.53
C LYS A 52 -18.93 14.40 -2.15
N HIS A 53 -18.35 13.84 -1.09
CA HIS A 53 -18.98 13.76 0.23
C HIS A 53 -18.18 14.47 1.33
N GLY A 54 -17.00 15.00 1.03
CA GLY A 54 -16.05 15.50 2.01
C GLY A 54 -15.44 14.39 2.88
N GLY A 55 -14.49 14.77 3.74
CA GLY A 55 -13.78 13.87 4.63
C GLY A 55 -12.30 13.73 4.28
N SER A 56 -11.72 12.58 4.62
CA SER A 56 -10.30 12.32 4.45
C SER A 56 -10.03 10.91 3.96
N VAL A 57 -8.91 10.74 3.26
CA VAL A 57 -8.38 9.47 2.76
C VAL A 57 -7.02 9.24 3.38
N THR A 58 -6.90 8.20 4.20
CA THR A 58 -5.62 7.71 4.70
C THR A 58 -5.21 6.48 3.89
N VAL A 59 -3.93 6.37 3.52
CA VAL A 59 -3.38 5.14 2.94
C VAL A 59 -2.55 4.38 3.97
N ILE A 60 -2.56 3.06 3.91
CA ILE A 60 -1.78 2.20 4.81
C ILE A 60 -1.08 1.08 4.05
N THR A 61 0.12 0.74 4.49
CA THR A 61 0.86 -0.44 4.03
C THR A 61 1.65 -1.08 5.16
N TYR A 62 1.94 -2.37 5.06
CA TYR A 62 2.80 -3.11 5.99
C TYR A 62 4.09 -3.51 5.26
N GLY A 63 5.23 -3.02 5.76
CA GLY A 63 6.52 -3.21 5.13
C GLY A 63 7.63 -2.36 5.76
N ASP A 64 8.88 -2.73 5.49
CA ASP A 64 10.06 -1.99 5.92
C ASP A 64 10.20 -0.65 5.18
N ALA A 65 11.33 0.05 5.35
CA ALA A 65 11.54 1.36 4.73
C ALA A 65 11.47 1.36 3.19
N THR A 66 11.58 0.19 2.54
CA THR A 66 11.54 0.09 1.06
C THR A 66 10.18 0.49 0.47
N VAL A 67 9.10 0.42 1.25
CA VAL A 67 7.74 0.77 0.79
C VAL A 67 7.44 2.27 0.82
N GLU A 68 8.31 3.09 1.42
CA GLU A 68 8.09 4.53 1.55
C GLU A 68 7.83 5.27 0.22
N PRO A 69 8.52 4.98 -0.89
CA PRO A 69 8.23 5.61 -2.18
C PRO A 69 6.79 5.39 -2.65
N THR A 70 6.20 4.23 -2.36
CA THR A 70 4.80 3.92 -2.68
C THR A 70 3.85 4.78 -1.86
N LEU A 71 4.09 4.93 -0.56
CA LEU A 71 3.30 5.84 0.30
C LEU A 71 3.42 7.29 -0.15
N ARG A 72 4.63 7.76 -0.48
CA ARG A 72 4.85 9.13 -0.99
C ARG A 72 4.14 9.36 -2.31
N LYS A 73 4.14 8.38 -3.22
CA LYS A 73 3.36 8.44 -4.46
C LYS A 73 1.86 8.56 -4.18
N ALA A 74 1.32 7.78 -3.23
CA ALA A 74 -0.09 7.84 -2.87
C ALA A 74 -0.50 9.19 -2.24
N LEU A 75 0.36 9.77 -1.41
CA LEU A 75 0.19 11.16 -0.92
C LEU A 75 0.19 12.16 -2.08
N ALA A 76 1.12 12.03 -3.02
CA ALA A 76 1.19 12.90 -4.19
C ALA A 76 -0.03 12.79 -5.12
N ILE A 77 -0.69 11.62 -5.16
CA ILE A 77 -1.94 11.41 -5.91
C ILE A 77 -3.13 12.10 -5.22
N GLY A 78 -3.10 12.29 -3.90
CA GLY A 78 -4.12 13.05 -3.17
C GLY A 78 -4.62 12.45 -1.86
N ALA A 79 -4.02 11.36 -1.37
CA ALA A 79 -4.26 10.90 0.00
C ALA A 79 -3.85 11.99 1.00
N ASP A 80 -4.61 12.14 2.08
CA ASP A 80 -4.37 13.14 3.13
C ASP A 80 -3.26 12.70 4.09
N ASP A 81 -3.31 11.43 4.49
CA ASP A 81 -2.39 10.83 5.45
C ASP A 81 -1.85 9.50 4.94
N ALA A 82 -0.67 9.11 5.42
CA ALA A 82 -0.05 7.82 5.10
C ALA A 82 0.48 7.15 6.37
N VAL A 83 0.27 5.84 6.46
CA VAL A 83 0.71 5.00 7.57
C VAL A 83 1.58 3.87 7.03
N ARG A 84 2.80 3.77 7.57
CA ARG A 84 3.66 2.60 7.39
C ARG A 84 3.64 1.80 8.68
N LEU A 85 3.13 0.58 8.62
CA LEU A 85 3.37 -0.40 9.67
C LEU A 85 4.71 -1.08 9.38
N ASP A 86 5.70 -0.84 10.24
CA ASP A 86 7.05 -1.38 10.06
C ASP A 86 7.07 -2.89 10.31
N GLY A 87 7.60 -3.65 9.36
CA GLY A 87 7.75 -5.09 9.48
C GLY A 87 8.06 -5.77 8.15
N VAL A 88 8.24 -7.08 8.20
CA VAL A 88 8.56 -7.89 7.02
C VAL A 88 7.36 -8.81 6.74
N PRO A 89 6.66 -8.64 5.61
CA PRO A 89 5.53 -9.50 5.27
C PRO A 89 6.00 -10.92 4.95
N THR A 90 5.48 -11.90 5.68
CA THR A 90 5.76 -13.32 5.44
C THR A 90 4.61 -14.03 4.73
N ASP A 91 3.37 -13.62 5.01
CA ASP A 91 2.16 -14.16 4.40
C ASP A 91 0.98 -13.18 4.51
N SER A 92 -0.13 -13.49 3.83
CA SER A 92 -1.31 -12.65 3.79
C SER A 92 -2.10 -12.59 5.11
N MET A 93 -2.04 -13.63 5.94
CA MET A 93 -2.72 -13.66 7.23
C MET A 93 -2.04 -12.74 8.24
N GLN A 94 -0.70 -12.73 8.24
CA GLN A 94 0.09 -11.78 9.03
C GLN A 94 -0.23 -10.35 8.62
N VAL A 95 -0.13 -10.03 7.32
CA VAL A 95 -0.44 -8.70 6.79
C VAL A 95 -1.84 -8.25 7.22
N ALA A 96 -2.85 -9.11 7.03
CA ALA A 96 -4.22 -8.80 7.41
C ALA A 96 -4.37 -8.56 8.92
N SER A 97 -3.68 -9.34 9.75
CA SER A 97 -3.74 -9.22 11.21
C SER A 97 -3.10 -7.92 11.70
N GLU A 98 -1.93 -7.56 11.16
CA GLU A 98 -1.23 -6.31 11.51
C GLU A 98 -2.04 -5.08 11.09
N LEU A 99 -2.58 -5.10 9.86
CA LEU A 99 -3.47 -4.03 9.39
C LEU A 99 -4.72 -3.93 10.26
N ALA A 100 -5.40 -5.05 10.53
CA ALA A 100 -6.62 -5.04 11.36
C ALA A 100 -6.36 -4.53 12.78
N ALA A 101 -5.22 -4.89 13.39
CA ALA A 101 -4.83 -4.42 14.71
C ALA A 101 -4.66 -2.89 14.74
N TYR A 102 -4.04 -2.30 13.72
CA TYR A 102 -3.94 -0.85 13.60
C TYR A 102 -5.29 -0.18 13.37
N ILE A 103 -6.11 -0.74 12.48
CA ILE A 103 -7.40 -0.18 12.04
C ILE A 103 -8.41 -0.15 13.20
N SER A 104 -8.37 -1.17 14.06
CA SER A 104 -9.26 -1.29 15.20
C SER A 104 -9.18 -0.06 16.11
N GLY A 105 -10.32 0.59 16.33
CA GLY A 105 -10.43 1.77 17.19
C GLY A 105 -10.03 3.09 16.53
N GLN A 106 -9.62 3.11 15.26
CA GLN A 106 -9.26 4.35 14.56
C GLN A 106 -10.45 5.12 13.98
N GLY A 107 -11.65 4.53 14.00
CA GLY A 107 -12.87 5.17 13.52
C GLY A 107 -12.89 5.43 12.01
N PHE A 108 -12.30 4.54 11.21
CA PHE A 108 -12.51 4.55 9.76
C PHE A 108 -13.93 4.08 9.44
N ASP A 109 -14.59 4.79 8.52
CA ASP A 109 -15.96 4.51 8.07
C ASP A 109 -15.98 3.50 6.92
N LEU A 110 -14.89 3.46 6.14
CA LEU A 110 -14.69 2.62 4.97
C LEU A 110 -13.24 2.19 4.84
#